data_AF-A0A2V8I884-F1
#
_entry.id   AF-A0A2V8I884-F1
#
_cell.length_a   1.000
_cell.length_b   1.000
_cell.length_c   1.000
_cell.angle_alpha   90.00
_cell.angle_beta   90.00
_cell.angle_gamma   90.00
#
_symmetry.space_group_name_H-M   'P 1'
#
loop_
_entity.id
_entity.type
_entity.pdbx_description
1 polymer ?
#
loop_
_entity_poly.entity_id
_entity_poly.type
_entity_poly.pdbx_seq_one_letter_code
_entity_poly.pdbx_strand_id
1 'polypeptide(L)'
;MFNRVMLVAVLGMLILCLAGCGGEEKKTESAPQPAPAPKPEEKVPVYELTKEDLTTHEGWTSRNVSILGVKLGDRTRDVEKNLGNVENTRTLPEDYLTVYQGNGIFVYTFKLTGRARKIEVNQAFAKKLADAKLQRLLNTGDLKYMREIFGMEEGEAIQNAEDNATEYPYDSRGFRFVKFKVGGKTLNAIRFMELKKAT
;
A
#
# COMPACT_ATOMS: atom_id res chain seq x y z
N MET A 1 -27.87 44.46 17.66
CA MET A 1 -27.61 44.93 19.04
C MET A 1 -28.27 43.92 19.98
N PHE A 2 -27.48 43.03 20.58
CA PHE A 2 -27.96 41.94 21.44
C PHE A 2 -28.23 42.45 22.86
N ASN A 3 -29.43 42.20 23.37
CA ASN A 3 -29.92 42.75 24.62
C ASN A 3 -29.95 41.65 25.71
N ARG A 4 -29.04 41.80 26.69
CA ARG A 4 -29.20 41.60 28.14
C ARG A 4 -29.82 40.31 28.70
N VAL A 5 -28.92 39.48 29.23
CA VAL A 5 -28.86 38.79 30.55
C VAL A 5 -30.02 39.01 31.53
N MET A 6 -30.34 37.90 32.25
CA MET A 6 -30.87 37.76 33.63
C MET A 6 -32.34 37.33 33.79
N LEU A 7 -32.58 36.08 34.17
CA LEU A 7 -33.27 35.76 35.43
C LEU A 7 -33.11 34.28 35.80
N VAL A 8 -32.35 34.05 36.87
CA VAL A 8 -32.36 32.83 37.70
C VAL A 8 -33.47 33.03 38.74
N ALA A 9 -34.31 32.00 38.99
CA ALA A 9 -34.93 31.65 40.29
C ALA A 9 -36.35 31.08 40.15
N VAL A 10 -36.46 29.75 40.21
CA VAL A 10 -37.59 29.02 40.82
C VAL A 10 -36.95 27.80 41.50
N LEU A 11 -36.33 27.96 42.67
CA LEU A 11 -36.91 27.84 44.02
C LEU A 11 -37.91 26.67 44.16
N GLY A 12 -37.43 25.57 44.74
CA GLY A 12 -38.22 24.41 45.14
C GLY A 12 -37.44 23.51 46.09
N MET A 13 -36.82 24.10 47.11
CA MET A 13 -36.27 23.39 48.27
C MET A 13 -37.43 22.93 49.16
N LEU A 14 -37.29 21.72 49.73
CA LEU A 14 -37.87 21.15 50.97
C LEU A 14 -38.14 19.64 50.71
N ILE A 15 -37.65 18.63 51.43
CA ILE A 15 -37.10 18.52 52.79
C ILE A 15 -36.26 17.23 52.86
N LEU A 16 -35.13 17.32 53.57
CA LEU A 16 -34.37 16.20 54.12
C LEU A 16 -35.20 15.42 55.15
N CYS A 17 -35.09 14.10 55.15
CA CYS A 17 -34.73 13.26 56.30
C CYS A 17 -35.31 11.86 56.10
N LEU A 18 -34.45 10.88 55.83
CA LEU A 18 -34.41 9.66 56.61
C LEU A 18 -32.98 9.12 56.54
N ALA A 19 -32.32 9.18 57.68
CA ALA A 19 -31.08 8.47 57.94
C ALA A 19 -31.32 6.97 57.80
N GLY A 20 -30.49 6.31 56.99
CA GLY A 20 -30.40 4.86 56.90
C GLY A 20 -28.96 4.51 56.57
N CYS A 21 -28.26 3.97 57.57
CA CYS A 21 -26.91 3.43 57.47
C CYS A 21 -26.80 2.44 56.31
N GLY A 22 -25.82 2.65 55.45
CA GLY A 22 -25.35 1.68 54.47
C GLY A 22 -24.01 2.18 53.97
N GLY A 23 -22.93 1.71 54.59
CA GLY A 23 -21.60 2.02 54.11
C GLY A 23 -21.39 1.36 52.75
N GLU A 24 -21.02 2.14 51.75
CA GLU A 24 -20.45 1.64 50.51
C GLU A 24 -19.22 2.47 50.12
N GLU A 25 -18.25 1.74 49.62
CA GLU A 25 -16.84 2.07 49.48
C GLU A 25 -16.56 3.35 48.70
N LYS A 26 -15.54 4.10 49.16
CA LYS A 26 -14.85 5.10 48.35
C LYS A 26 -14.32 4.42 47.09
N LYS A 27 -14.97 4.64 45.94
CA LYS A 27 -14.34 4.46 44.64
C LYS A 27 -13.26 5.54 44.49
N THR A 28 -12.03 5.10 44.66
CA THR A 28 -10.82 5.84 44.29
C THR A 28 -10.92 6.21 42.81
N GLU A 29 -10.83 7.52 42.52
CA GLU A 29 -10.76 8.05 41.18
C GLU A 29 -9.39 7.69 40.59
N SER A 30 -9.36 6.70 39.70
CA SER A 30 -8.15 6.26 39.01
C SER A 30 -7.72 7.34 38.03
N ALA A 31 -6.56 7.96 38.27
CA ALA A 31 -5.91 8.84 37.31
C ALA A 31 -5.73 8.12 35.95
N PRO A 32 -5.81 8.84 34.81
CA PRO A 32 -5.65 8.24 33.50
C PRO A 32 -4.28 7.57 33.39
N GLN A 33 -4.27 6.26 33.12
CA GLN A 33 -3.04 5.53 32.83
C GLN A 33 -2.37 6.12 31.59
N PRO A 34 -1.03 6.34 31.61
CA PRO A 34 -0.32 6.73 30.42
C PRO A 34 -0.49 5.67 29.34
N ALA A 35 -0.73 6.11 28.10
CA ALA A 35 -0.80 5.20 26.96
C ALA A 35 0.48 4.34 26.90
N PRO A 36 0.36 3.02 26.69
CA PRO A 36 1.53 2.15 26.57
C PRO A 36 2.43 2.68 25.46
N ALA A 37 3.74 2.75 25.76
CA ALA A 37 4.73 3.18 24.79
C ALA A 37 4.59 2.31 23.52
N PRO A 38 4.62 2.91 22.32
CA PRO A 38 4.51 2.15 21.08
C PRO A 38 5.58 1.06 21.08
N LYS A 39 5.16 -0.19 20.86
CA LYS A 39 6.09 -1.32 20.71
C LYS A 39 7.11 -0.96 19.62
N PRO A 40 8.40 -1.26 19.80
CA PRO A 40 9.38 -1.08 18.74
C PRO A 40 8.88 -1.76 17.47
N GLU A 41 8.74 -0.99 16.39
CA GLU A 41 8.41 -1.55 15.08
C GLU A 41 9.52 -2.54 14.71
N GLU A 42 9.14 -3.80 14.56
CA GLU A 42 10.04 -4.83 14.07
C GLU A 42 10.56 -4.38 12.70
N LYS A 43 11.89 -4.29 12.54
CA LYS A 43 12.50 -3.86 11.27
C LYS A 43 12.24 -4.94 10.23
N VAL A 44 11.14 -4.79 9.49
CA VAL A 44 10.83 -5.65 8.35
C VAL A 44 11.98 -5.52 7.33
N PRO A 45 12.62 -6.63 6.91
CA PRO A 45 13.69 -6.59 5.94
C PRO A 45 13.18 -6.04 4.62
N VAL A 46 13.96 -5.16 3.99
CA VAL A 46 13.65 -4.58 2.68
C VAL A 46 14.50 -5.28 1.64
N TYR A 47 13.85 -5.84 0.64
CA TYR A 47 14.47 -6.55 -0.47
C TYR A 47 14.59 -5.64 -1.69
N GLU A 48 15.81 -5.40 -2.17
CA GLU A 48 16.05 -4.58 -3.36
C GLU A 48 16.03 -5.44 -4.64
N LEU A 49 15.01 -5.23 -5.48
CA LEU A 49 14.73 -6.05 -6.67
C LEU A 49 15.90 -6.10 -7.68
N THR A 50 16.73 -5.06 -7.70
CA THR A 50 17.90 -4.96 -8.60
C THR A 50 19.18 -5.56 -8.02
N LYS A 51 19.16 -6.03 -6.76
CA LYS A 51 20.33 -6.52 -6.05
C LYS A 51 20.15 -7.90 -5.44
N GLU A 52 18.91 -8.33 -5.22
CA GLU A 52 18.59 -9.55 -4.48
C GLU A 52 17.72 -10.50 -5.29
N ASP A 53 17.90 -11.80 -5.06
CA ASP A 53 17.06 -12.87 -5.63
C ASP A 53 15.74 -12.96 -4.87
N LEU A 54 14.80 -12.06 -5.20
CA LEU A 54 13.54 -11.88 -4.48
C LEU A 54 12.79 -13.20 -4.24
N THR A 55 12.76 -14.10 -5.22
CA THR A 55 12.02 -15.38 -5.17
C THR A 55 12.63 -16.42 -4.23
N THR A 56 13.79 -16.13 -3.62
CA THR A 56 14.42 -16.99 -2.61
C THR A 56 14.01 -16.61 -1.19
N HIS A 57 13.35 -15.46 -1.00
CA HIS A 57 12.88 -15.01 0.30
C HIS A 57 11.41 -15.40 0.49
N GLU A 58 11.06 -16.10 1.57
CA GLU A 58 9.66 -16.52 1.79
C GLU A 58 8.74 -15.37 2.24
N GLY A 59 9.30 -14.32 2.83
CA GLY A 59 8.56 -13.23 3.48
C GLY A 59 8.43 -11.94 2.68
N TRP A 60 8.73 -11.93 1.38
CA TRP A 60 8.59 -10.70 0.60
C TRP A 60 7.12 -10.42 0.24
N THR A 61 6.79 -9.15 0.30
CA THR A 61 5.52 -8.56 -0.11
C THR A 61 5.81 -7.21 -0.75
N SER A 62 4.81 -6.59 -1.36
CA SER A 62 4.96 -5.23 -1.89
C SER A 62 5.34 -4.17 -0.85
N ARG A 63 5.09 -4.41 0.44
CA ARG A 63 5.44 -3.47 1.53
C ARG A 63 6.94 -3.38 1.78
N ASN A 64 7.68 -4.42 1.43
CA ASN A 64 9.09 -4.54 1.75
C ASN A 64 9.96 -4.87 0.53
N VAL A 65 9.46 -4.60 -0.67
CA VAL A 65 10.27 -4.56 -1.89
C VAL A 65 10.63 -3.11 -2.22
N SER A 66 11.89 -2.86 -2.60
CA SER A 66 12.31 -1.64 -3.26
C SER A 66 12.80 -1.91 -4.68
N ILE A 67 12.64 -0.92 -5.56
CA ILE A 67 13.18 -0.92 -6.91
C ILE A 67 14.04 0.33 -7.07
N LEU A 68 15.35 0.14 -7.18
CA LEU A 68 16.34 1.24 -7.18
C LEU A 68 16.15 2.19 -5.98
N GLY A 69 15.79 1.64 -4.82
CA GLY A 69 15.51 2.42 -3.61
C GLY A 69 14.11 3.04 -3.51
N VAL A 70 13.26 2.93 -4.54
CA VAL A 70 11.86 3.38 -4.51
C VAL A 70 10.94 2.31 -3.95
N LYS A 71 9.98 2.71 -3.11
CA LYS A 71 8.97 1.85 -2.48
C LYS A 71 7.56 2.42 -2.63
N LEU A 72 6.56 1.56 -2.39
CA LEU A 72 5.20 2.04 -2.18
C LEU A 72 5.13 3.01 -1.01
N GLY A 73 4.35 4.07 -1.17
CA GLY A 73 4.19 5.16 -0.21
C GLY A 73 5.20 6.31 -0.35
N ASP A 74 6.25 6.15 -1.16
CA ASP A 74 7.22 7.21 -1.43
C ASP A 74 6.56 8.41 -2.11
N ARG A 75 7.04 9.61 -1.79
CA ARG A 75 6.57 10.83 -2.44
C ARG A 75 7.20 10.97 -3.82
N THR A 76 6.53 11.65 -4.74
CA THR A 76 7.03 11.90 -6.11
C THR A 76 8.48 12.38 -6.16
N ARG A 77 8.88 13.31 -5.27
CA ARG A 77 10.27 13.81 -5.21
C ARG A 77 11.30 12.71 -4.88
N ASP A 78 10.92 11.75 -4.04
CA ASP A 78 11.81 10.67 -3.60
C ASP A 78 11.90 9.60 -4.71
N VAL A 79 10.80 9.40 -5.45
CA VAL A 79 10.79 8.59 -6.67
C VAL A 79 11.73 9.17 -7.73
N GLU A 80 11.58 10.44 -8.08
CA GLU A 80 12.38 11.12 -9.11
C GLU A 80 13.87 11.15 -8.75
N LYS A 81 14.20 11.38 -7.47
CA LYS A 81 15.59 11.35 -6.99
C LYS A 81 16.27 10.00 -7.28
N ASN A 82 15.54 8.90 -7.18
CA ASN A 82 16.08 7.55 -7.31
C ASN A 82 15.99 7.01 -8.74
N LEU A 83 14.88 7.25 -9.44
CA LEU A 83 14.65 6.73 -10.80
C LEU A 83 15.19 7.65 -11.90
N GLY A 84 15.55 8.89 -11.56
CA GLY A 84 16.10 9.86 -12.50
C GLY A 84 15.02 10.53 -13.36
N ASN A 85 15.37 10.80 -14.61
CA ASN A 85 14.56 11.61 -15.51
C ASN A 85 13.21 10.94 -15.83
N VAL A 86 12.16 11.75 -15.77
CA VAL A 86 10.82 11.38 -16.25
C VAL A 86 10.83 11.28 -17.78
N GLU A 87 10.37 10.15 -18.30
CA GLU A 87 10.26 9.93 -19.75
C GLU A 87 8.89 10.33 -20.28
N ASN A 88 7.86 10.06 -19.49
CA ASN A 88 6.47 10.38 -19.83
C ASN A 88 5.62 10.45 -18.56
N THR A 89 4.57 11.28 -18.59
CA THR A 89 3.54 11.31 -17.55
C THR A 89 2.16 11.34 -18.19
N ARG A 90 1.27 10.48 -17.70
CA ARG A 90 -0.14 10.42 -18.08
C ARG A 90 -1.01 10.73 -16.86
N THR A 91 -2.09 11.46 -17.10
CA THR A 91 -3.11 11.71 -16.07
C THR A 91 -4.21 10.68 -16.22
N LEU A 92 -4.39 9.84 -15.19
CA LEU A 92 -5.50 8.90 -15.05
C LEU A 92 -6.57 9.51 -14.12
N PRO A 93 -7.76 8.91 -13.92
CA PRO A 93 -8.77 9.50 -13.03
C PRO A 93 -8.25 9.81 -11.62
N GLU A 94 -7.68 8.80 -10.95
CA GLU A 94 -7.18 8.93 -9.56
C GLU A 94 -5.67 9.19 -9.46
N ASP A 95 -4.92 8.86 -10.51
CA ASP A 95 -3.46 8.73 -10.44
C ASP A 95 -2.75 9.58 -11.50
N TYR A 96 -1.51 9.96 -11.21
CA TYR A 96 -0.51 10.24 -12.24
C TYR A 96 0.29 8.97 -12.51
N LEU A 97 0.33 8.55 -13.77
CA LEU A 97 1.19 7.46 -14.23
C LEU A 97 2.46 8.05 -14.84
N THR A 98 3.59 7.85 -14.18
CA THR A 98 4.89 8.36 -14.64
C THR A 98 5.82 7.22 -15.02
N VAL A 99 6.51 7.37 -16.15
CA VAL A 99 7.35 6.35 -16.76
C VAL A 99 8.82 6.72 -16.62
N TYR A 100 9.63 5.73 -16.26
CA TYR A 100 11.07 5.84 -16.03
C TYR A 100 11.81 4.63 -16.62
N GLN A 101 13.14 4.74 -16.68
CA GLN A 101 14.07 3.63 -16.88
C GLN A 101 13.89 2.85 -18.20
N GLY A 102 13.59 3.55 -19.29
CA GLY A 102 13.46 3.05 -20.65
C GLY A 102 12.12 2.35 -20.89
N ASN A 103 11.01 2.93 -20.42
CA ASN A 103 9.73 2.25 -20.27
C ASN A 103 9.82 0.97 -19.43
N GLY A 104 10.71 0.97 -18.44
CA GLY A 104 10.98 -0.19 -17.59
C GLY A 104 10.20 -0.15 -16.27
N ILE A 105 9.99 1.05 -15.72
CA ILE A 105 9.31 1.26 -14.45
C ILE A 105 8.20 2.28 -14.63
N PHE A 106 7.02 1.94 -14.17
CA PHE A 106 5.82 2.76 -14.21
C PHE A 106 5.36 2.99 -12.77
N VAL A 107 5.29 4.25 -12.35
CA VAL A 107 4.89 4.62 -10.98
C VAL A 107 3.54 5.31 -11.04
N TYR A 108 2.57 4.77 -10.32
CA TYR A 108 1.24 5.34 -10.16
C TYR A 108 1.23 6.12 -8.85
N THR A 109 1.17 7.44 -8.95
CA THR A 109 1.13 8.34 -7.80
C THR A 109 -0.31 8.79 -7.57
N PHE A 110 -0.85 8.55 -6.38
CA PHE A 110 -2.19 8.98 -6.04
C PHE A 110 -2.27 10.50 -5.98
N LYS A 111 -3.16 11.11 -6.77
CA LYS A 111 -3.24 12.58 -6.90
C LYS A 111 -3.48 13.29 -5.58
N LEU A 112 -4.28 12.69 -4.71
CA LEU A 112 -4.67 13.30 -3.44
C LEU A 112 -3.50 13.40 -2.45
N THR A 113 -2.62 12.40 -2.41
CA THR A 113 -1.56 12.31 -1.40
C THR A 113 -0.16 12.57 -1.95
N GLY A 114 0.01 12.52 -3.27
CA GLY A 114 1.32 12.61 -3.93
C GLY A 114 2.23 11.42 -3.61
N ARG A 115 1.66 10.25 -3.28
CA ARG A 115 2.40 9.04 -2.90
C ARG A 115 2.23 7.92 -3.92
N ALA A 116 3.30 7.17 -4.15
CA ALA A 116 3.30 5.99 -5.01
C ALA A 116 2.37 4.91 -4.41
N ARG A 117 1.26 4.61 -5.08
CA ARG A 117 0.30 3.56 -4.66
C ARG A 117 0.47 2.26 -5.44
N LYS A 118 1.09 2.33 -6.63
CA LYS A 118 1.47 1.17 -7.44
C LYS A 118 2.81 1.43 -8.11
N ILE A 119 3.64 0.40 -8.21
CA ILE A 119 4.86 0.42 -9.02
C ILE A 119 4.82 -0.82 -9.91
N GLU A 120 4.95 -0.62 -11.20
CA GLU A 120 4.96 -1.68 -12.19
C GLU A 120 6.33 -1.79 -12.84
N VAL A 121 6.89 -3.00 -12.82
CA VAL A 121 8.16 -3.35 -13.42
C VAL A 121 7.89 -4.15 -14.68
N ASN A 122 8.15 -3.53 -15.82
CA ASN A 122 7.86 -4.07 -17.14
C ASN A 122 9.03 -4.94 -17.64
N GLN A 123 8.76 -5.82 -18.61
CA GLN A 123 9.79 -6.66 -19.25
C GLN A 123 10.97 -5.87 -19.83
N ALA A 124 10.80 -4.61 -20.21
CA ALA A 124 11.91 -3.74 -20.63
C ALA A 124 12.98 -3.56 -19.55
N PHE A 125 12.60 -3.71 -18.27
CA PHE A 125 13.50 -3.64 -17.12
C PHE A 125 14.06 -5.00 -16.70
N ALA A 126 13.62 -6.11 -17.32
CA ALA A 126 13.97 -7.46 -16.88
C ALA A 126 15.48 -7.68 -16.72
N LYS A 127 16.30 -7.19 -17.65
CA LYS A 127 17.77 -7.36 -17.61
C LYS A 127 18.46 -6.67 -16.43
N LYS A 128 17.78 -5.75 -15.73
CA LYS A 128 18.29 -5.03 -14.56
C LYS A 128 17.89 -5.70 -13.23
N LEU A 129 17.06 -6.74 -13.26
CA LEU A 129 16.69 -7.48 -12.06
C LEU A 129 17.82 -8.42 -11.66
N ALA A 130 18.05 -8.60 -10.36
CA ALA A 130 18.99 -9.61 -9.90
C ALA A 130 18.41 -11.03 -10.09
N ASP A 131 17.14 -11.21 -9.76
CA ASP A 131 16.48 -12.51 -9.78
C ASP A 131 16.27 -13.07 -11.20
N ALA A 132 17.06 -14.08 -11.58
CA ALA A 132 17.00 -14.73 -12.89
C ALA A 132 15.64 -15.39 -13.20
N LYS A 133 14.89 -15.85 -12.18
CA LYS A 133 13.56 -16.41 -12.38
C LYS A 133 12.58 -15.31 -12.77
N LEU A 134 12.65 -14.15 -12.12
CA LEU A 134 11.84 -12.98 -12.49
C LEU A 134 12.23 -12.44 -13.87
N GLN A 135 13.52 -12.41 -14.21
CA GLN A 135 13.95 -12.04 -15.57
C GLN A 135 13.31 -12.95 -16.62
N ARG A 136 13.38 -14.27 -16.43
CA ARG A 136 12.79 -15.25 -17.34
C ARG A 136 11.28 -15.05 -17.42
N LEU A 137 10.59 -14.95 -16.28
CA LEU A 137 9.15 -14.80 -16.23
C LEU A 137 8.66 -13.54 -16.98
N LEU A 138 9.32 -12.40 -16.78
CA LEU A 138 8.98 -11.16 -17.51
C LEU A 138 9.21 -11.29 -19.02
N ASN A 139 10.23 -12.02 -19.45
CA ASN A 139 10.52 -12.18 -20.88
C ASN A 139 9.59 -13.20 -21.56
N THR A 140 9.16 -14.26 -20.87
CA THR A 140 8.36 -15.33 -21.47
C THR A 140 6.86 -15.14 -21.26
N GLY A 141 6.46 -14.58 -20.12
CA GLY A 141 5.06 -14.55 -19.70
C GLY A 141 4.43 -15.92 -19.51
N ASP A 142 5.24 -16.94 -19.22
CA ASP A 142 4.81 -18.32 -19.03
C ASP A 142 4.06 -18.47 -17.70
N LEU A 143 2.77 -18.77 -17.78
CA LEU A 143 1.89 -18.90 -16.61
C LEU A 143 2.15 -20.19 -15.81
N LYS A 144 2.63 -21.25 -16.45
CA LYS A 144 3.04 -22.45 -15.72
C LYS A 144 4.27 -22.13 -14.88
N TYR A 145 5.24 -21.46 -15.48
CA TYR A 145 6.45 -21.03 -14.77
C TYR A 145 6.14 -19.99 -13.68
N MET A 146 5.21 -19.07 -13.93
CA MET A 146 4.70 -18.15 -12.91
C MET A 146 4.20 -18.90 -11.68
N ARG A 147 3.38 -19.95 -11.88
CA ARG A 147 2.83 -20.76 -10.78
C ARG A 147 3.88 -21.61 -10.08
N GLU A 148 4.94 -22.02 -10.78
CA GLU A 148 6.09 -22.68 -10.15
C GLU A 148 6.84 -21.74 -9.20
N ILE A 149 6.95 -20.45 -9.53
CA ILE A 149 7.67 -19.47 -8.70
C ILE A 149 6.78 -18.95 -7.58
N PHE A 150 5.54 -18.60 -7.90
CA PHE A 150 4.67 -17.84 -7.01
C PHE A 150 3.59 -18.69 -6.33
N GLY A 151 3.37 -19.94 -6.77
CA GLY A 151 2.18 -20.70 -6.43
C GLY A 151 0.96 -20.28 -7.26
N MET A 152 -0.20 -20.84 -6.93
CA MET A 152 -1.46 -20.54 -7.61
C MET A 152 -1.93 -19.12 -7.34
N GLU A 153 -2.51 -18.49 -8.35
CA GLU A 153 -3.13 -17.18 -8.28
C GLU A 153 -4.31 -17.15 -7.29
N GLU A 154 -4.53 -15.99 -6.67
CA GLU A 154 -5.64 -15.73 -5.76
C GLU A 154 -6.91 -15.36 -6.52
N GLY A 155 -7.57 -16.38 -7.07
CA GLY A 155 -8.81 -16.24 -7.82
C GLY A 155 -8.61 -16.22 -9.34
N GLU A 156 -9.65 -15.82 -10.06
CA GLU A 156 -9.65 -15.82 -11.52
C GLU A 156 -8.81 -14.68 -12.10
N ALA A 157 -8.31 -14.89 -13.32
CA ALA A 157 -7.61 -13.85 -14.06
C ALA A 157 -8.56 -12.69 -14.39
N ILE A 158 -8.14 -11.47 -14.06
CA ILE A 158 -8.94 -10.26 -14.19
C ILE A 158 -8.69 -9.64 -15.57
N GLN A 159 -9.75 -9.44 -16.35
CA GLN A 159 -9.67 -8.69 -17.61
C GLN A 159 -9.81 -7.19 -17.32
N ASN A 160 -8.78 -6.42 -17.65
CA ASN A 160 -8.78 -4.97 -17.56
C ASN A 160 -8.87 -4.38 -18.97
N ALA A 161 -10.07 -3.94 -19.35
CA ALA A 161 -10.33 -3.40 -20.68
C ALA A 161 -9.64 -2.04 -20.92
N GLU A 162 -9.48 -1.23 -19.87
CA GLU A 162 -8.86 0.11 -19.96
C GLU A 162 -7.37 0.00 -20.31
N ASP A 163 -6.68 -0.95 -19.68
CA ASP A 163 -5.26 -1.23 -19.92
C ASP A 163 -5.02 -2.24 -21.06
N ASN A 164 -6.09 -2.80 -21.65
CA ASN A 164 -6.05 -3.95 -22.55
C ASN A 164 -5.15 -5.08 -22.00
N ALA A 165 -5.41 -5.48 -20.75
CA ALA A 165 -4.54 -6.35 -19.99
C ALA A 165 -5.29 -7.50 -19.30
N THR A 166 -4.58 -8.60 -19.08
CA THR A 166 -5.00 -9.67 -18.17
C THR A 166 -4.12 -9.63 -16.92
N GLU A 167 -4.73 -9.58 -15.74
CA GLU A 167 -4.03 -9.56 -14.45
C GLU A 167 -4.23 -10.88 -13.69
N TYR A 168 -3.15 -11.40 -13.12
CA TYR A 168 -3.10 -12.64 -12.35
C TYR A 168 -2.82 -12.27 -10.89
N PRO A 169 -3.83 -12.35 -10.01
CA PRO A 169 -3.75 -11.78 -8.67
C PRO A 169 -2.90 -12.61 -7.69
N TYR A 170 -2.07 -11.92 -6.92
CA TYR A 170 -1.41 -12.40 -5.70
C TYR A 170 -1.58 -11.30 -4.63
N ASP A 171 -2.82 -10.88 -4.44
CA ASP A 171 -3.22 -9.70 -3.68
C ASP A 171 -2.76 -9.79 -2.20
N SER A 172 -2.66 -10.98 -1.61
CA SER A 172 -2.15 -11.20 -0.23
C SER A 172 -0.66 -10.85 -0.07
N ARG A 173 0.12 -10.96 -1.15
CA ARG A 173 1.51 -10.50 -1.23
C ARG A 173 1.65 -9.12 -1.87
N GLY A 174 0.54 -8.55 -2.35
CA GLY A 174 0.46 -7.17 -2.82
C GLY A 174 1.02 -6.98 -4.22
N PHE A 175 0.96 -8.01 -5.06
CA PHE A 175 1.33 -7.85 -6.45
C PHE A 175 0.38 -8.59 -7.38
N ARG A 176 0.45 -8.22 -8.66
CA ARG A 176 -0.17 -8.96 -9.75
C ARG A 176 0.84 -9.17 -10.84
N PHE A 177 0.80 -10.33 -11.47
CA PHE A 177 1.46 -10.52 -12.75
C PHE A 177 0.51 -10.02 -13.84
N VAL A 178 1.00 -9.21 -14.78
CA VAL A 178 0.15 -8.52 -15.76
C VAL A 178 0.64 -8.81 -17.16
N LYS A 179 -0.28 -9.16 -18.06
CA LYS A 179 -0.03 -9.36 -19.49
C LYS A 179 -0.82 -8.33 -20.29
N PHE A 180 -0.15 -7.32 -20.81
CA PHE A 180 -0.74 -6.29 -21.68
C PHE A 180 -0.75 -6.74 -23.12
N LYS A 181 -1.79 -6.38 -23.87
CA LYS A 181 -1.84 -6.51 -25.32
C LYS A 181 -1.61 -5.14 -25.95
N VAL A 182 -0.42 -4.92 -26.52
CA VAL A 182 -0.04 -3.63 -27.12
C VAL A 182 0.45 -3.87 -28.54
N GLY A 183 -0.22 -3.29 -29.53
CA GLY A 183 0.18 -3.38 -30.95
C GLY A 183 0.30 -4.82 -31.46
N GLY A 184 -0.61 -5.72 -31.04
CA GLY A 184 -0.58 -7.14 -31.40
C GLY A 184 0.49 -7.97 -30.69
N LYS A 185 1.28 -7.37 -29.80
CA LYS A 185 2.28 -8.07 -28.96
C LYS A 185 1.81 -8.16 -27.52
N THR A 186 2.36 -9.13 -26.79
CA THR A 186 2.19 -9.23 -25.34
C THR A 186 3.38 -8.59 -24.65
N LEU A 187 3.12 -7.71 -23.68
CA LEU A 187 4.11 -7.19 -22.74
C LEU A 187 3.79 -7.72 -21.35
N ASN A 188 4.79 -8.20 -20.63
CA ASN A 188 4.59 -8.69 -19.27
C ASN A 188 5.14 -7.72 -18.23
N ALA A 189 4.51 -7.69 -17.06
CA ALA A 189 4.96 -6.90 -15.94
C ALA A 189 4.62 -7.55 -14.60
N ILE A 190 5.33 -7.13 -13.56
CA ILE A 190 4.92 -7.33 -12.16
C ILE A 190 4.47 -5.98 -11.62
N ARG A 191 3.22 -5.90 -11.18
CA ARG A 191 2.61 -4.70 -10.63
C ARG A 191 2.51 -4.85 -9.12
N PHE A 192 3.38 -4.18 -8.38
CA PHE A 192 3.31 -4.05 -6.92
C PHE A 192 2.26 -3.00 -6.56
N MET A 193 1.44 -3.31 -5.57
CA MET A 193 0.33 -2.46 -5.11
C MET A 193 0.22 -2.53 -3.60
N GLU A 194 -0.43 -1.54 -3.00
CA GLU A 194 -0.73 -1.58 -1.57
C GLU A 194 -1.52 -2.86 -1.22
N LEU A 195 -1.08 -3.55 -0.17
CA LEU A 195 -1.83 -4.67 0.39
C LEU A 195 -3.23 -4.21 0.78
N LYS A 196 -4.26 -4.88 0.27
CA LYS A 196 -5.62 -4.71 0.80
C LYS A 196 -5.55 -5.02 2.29
N LYS A 197 -6.08 -4.13 3.13
CA LYS A 197 -6.26 -4.44 4.55
C LYS A 197 -7.15 -5.69 4.62
N ALA A 198 -6.71 -6.70 5.37
CA ALA A 198 -7.60 -7.80 5.72
C ALA A 198 -8.81 -7.19 6.44
N THR A 199 -9.98 -7.31 5.82
CA THR A 199 -11.28 -6.96 6.43
C THR A 199 -11.63 -7.92 7.53
#